data_AF-A0A9P7L514-F1
#
_entry.id   AF-A0A9P7L514-F1
#
_cell.length_a   1.000
_cell.length_b   1.000
_cell.length_c   1.000
_cell.angle_alpha   90.00
_cell.angle_beta   90.00
_cell.angle_gamma   90.00
#
_symmetry.space_group_name_H-M   'P 1'
#
loop_
_entity.id
_entity.type
_entity.pdbx_description
1 polymer ?
#
loop_
_entity_poly.entity_id
_entity_poly.type
_entity_poly.pdbx_seq_one_letter_code
_entity_poly.pdbx_strand_id
1 'polypeptide(L)'
;MPKITSLKTFFDELEETNGDDECRAWLSRVFDAKVLLATFVAARRGGGEATEYVGFLKGSFNLSFRFKFSDGGPDAIIRFPKPGHTATALMDEKVANEVQVMNYLSRKTTIPIPRILDWGRTADMAIPSRTYCHVDCTLCTPQSLQL
;
A
#
# COMPACT_ATOMS: atom_id res chain seq x y z
N MET A 1 -24.15 -3.98 41.23
CA MET A 1 -23.35 -3.67 40.03
C MET A 1 -23.39 -4.89 39.11
N PRO A 2 -23.81 -4.76 37.84
CA PRO A 2 -23.74 -5.89 36.91
C PRO A 2 -22.26 -6.19 36.63
N LYS A 3 -21.85 -7.45 36.76
CA LYS A 3 -20.53 -7.90 36.30
C LYS A 3 -20.55 -7.80 34.77
N ILE A 4 -19.78 -6.87 34.21
CA ILE A 4 -19.45 -6.88 32.79
C ILE A 4 -18.57 -8.11 32.58
N THR A 5 -19.16 -9.19 32.05
CA THR A 5 -18.37 -10.30 31.52
C THR A 5 -17.42 -9.73 30.48
N SER A 6 -16.13 -9.95 30.66
CA SER A 6 -15.10 -9.64 29.67
C SER A 6 -15.60 -10.08 28.30
N LEU A 7 -15.80 -9.13 27.39
CA LEU A 7 -16.08 -9.41 25.99
C LEU A 7 -14.83 -10.08 25.42
N LYS A 8 -14.78 -11.41 25.52
CA LYS A 8 -13.83 -12.19 24.72
C LYS A 8 -14.31 -12.10 23.28
N THR A 9 -13.59 -11.34 22.47
CA THR A 9 -13.69 -11.46 21.02
C THR A 9 -13.20 -12.86 20.66
N PHE A 10 -14.11 -13.72 20.20
CA PHE A 10 -13.75 -15.00 19.62
C PHE A 10 -13.36 -14.73 18.17
N PHE A 11 -12.06 -14.80 17.90
CA PHE A 11 -11.57 -14.78 16.53
C PHE A 11 -11.78 -16.16 15.91
N ASP A 12 -12.05 -16.16 14.61
CA ASP A 12 -12.03 -17.39 13.84
C ASP A 12 -10.56 -17.73 13.55
N GLU A 13 -9.96 -18.53 14.42
CA GLU A 13 -8.55 -18.93 14.33
C GLU A 13 -8.24 -19.69 13.04
N LEU A 14 -9.23 -20.41 12.47
CA LEU A 14 -9.08 -21.11 11.20
C LEU A 14 -9.02 -20.10 10.04
N GLU A 15 -9.93 -19.13 10.02
CA GLU A 15 -9.93 -18.09 9.00
C GLU A 15 -8.68 -17.19 9.11
N GLU A 16 -8.23 -16.88 10.33
CA GLU A 16 -6.99 -16.15 10.55
C GLU A 16 -5.78 -16.92 10.00
N THR A 17 -5.69 -18.22 10.30
CA THR A 17 -4.59 -19.08 9.79
C THR A 17 -4.61 -19.16 8.27
N ASN A 18 -5.79 -19.35 7.67
CA ASN A 18 -5.96 -19.37 6.21
C ASN A 18 -5.53 -18.04 5.57
N GLY A 19 -5.94 -16.91 6.16
CA GLY A 19 -5.56 -15.59 5.69
C GLY A 19 -4.06 -15.33 5.80
N ASP A 20 -3.44 -15.82 6.87
CA ASP A 20 -2.01 -15.76 7.09
C ASP A 20 -1.21 -16.56 6.04
N ASP A 21 -1.68 -17.76 5.69
CA ASP A 21 -1.11 -18.58 4.63
C ASP A 21 -1.26 -17.93 3.25
N GLU A 22 -2.44 -17.37 2.95
CA GLU A 22 -2.67 -16.60 1.72
C GLU A 22 -1.69 -15.41 1.64
N CYS A 23 -1.56 -14.66 2.73
CA CYS A 23 -0.65 -13.54 2.82
C CYS A 23 0.81 -13.96 2.63
N ARG A 24 1.25 -15.07 3.24
CA ARG A 24 2.62 -15.59 3.09
C ARG A 24 2.92 -15.96 1.64
N ALA A 25 2.01 -16.69 1.00
CA ALA A 25 2.16 -17.07 -0.40
C ALA A 25 2.20 -15.84 -1.32
N TRP A 26 1.35 -14.85 -1.06
CA TRP A 26 1.35 -13.58 -1.78
C TRP A 26 2.65 -12.78 -1.57
N LEU A 27 3.16 -12.73 -0.34
CA LEU A 27 4.42 -12.05 -0.01
C LEU A 27 5.57 -12.59 -0.86
N SER A 28 5.74 -13.91 -0.95
CA SER A 28 6.80 -14.50 -1.79
C SER A 28 6.73 -13.97 -3.22
N ARG A 29 5.55 -14.06 -3.84
CA ARG A 29 5.36 -13.63 -5.23
C ARG A 29 5.63 -12.14 -5.42
N VAL A 30 5.15 -11.28 -4.53
CA VAL A 30 5.29 -9.82 -4.69
C VAL A 30 6.74 -9.36 -4.47
N PHE A 31 7.50 -10.06 -3.62
CA PHE A 31 8.94 -9.85 -3.45
C PHE A 31 9.74 -10.32 -4.67
N ASP A 32 9.32 -11.39 -5.36
CA ASP A 32 9.93 -11.83 -6.62
C ASP A 32 9.64 -10.86 -7.77
N ALA A 33 8.50 -10.16 -7.73
CA ALA A 33 8.09 -9.20 -8.74
C ALA A 33 8.77 -7.82 -8.65
N LYS A 34 9.75 -7.59 -7.76
CA LYS A 34 10.36 -6.26 -7.51
C LYS A 34 10.80 -5.50 -8.76
N VAL A 35 11.45 -6.18 -9.70
CA VAL A 35 11.93 -5.55 -10.94
C VAL A 35 10.75 -5.08 -11.79
N LEU A 36 9.72 -5.93 -11.93
CA LEU A 36 8.47 -5.58 -12.62
C LEU A 36 7.77 -4.40 -11.94
N LEU A 37 7.74 -4.40 -10.60
CA LEU A 37 7.18 -3.30 -9.82
C LEU A 37 7.93 -1.99 -10.05
N ALA A 38 9.26 -2.03 -10.10
CA ALA A 38 10.09 -0.85 -10.35
C ALA A 38 9.76 -0.23 -11.72
N THR A 39 9.73 -1.04 -12.79
CA THR A 39 9.35 -0.60 -14.14
C THR A 39 7.93 -0.07 -14.19
N PHE A 40 6.99 -0.76 -13.54
CA PHE A 40 5.59 -0.36 -13.47
C PHE A 40 5.39 1.00 -12.78
N VAL A 41 6.08 1.22 -11.66
CA VAL A 41 6.00 2.50 -10.94
C VAL A 41 6.65 3.61 -11.78
N ALA A 42 7.79 3.36 -12.41
CA ALA A 42 8.47 4.33 -13.28
C ALA A 42 7.55 4.81 -14.42
N ALA A 43 6.93 3.85 -15.14
CA ALA A 43 6.03 4.15 -16.24
C ALA A 43 4.85 5.05 -15.82
N ARG A 44 4.33 4.86 -14.61
CA ARG A 44 3.20 5.62 -14.08
C ARG A 44 3.56 6.94 -13.44
N ARG A 45 4.77 7.05 -12.89
CA ARG A 45 5.27 8.31 -12.33
C ARG A 45 5.47 9.35 -13.44
N GLY A 46 5.75 8.91 -14.67
CA GLY A 46 5.86 9.78 -15.84
C GLY A 46 7.21 10.49 -15.97
N GLY A 47 8.27 9.97 -15.33
CA GLY A 47 9.62 10.51 -15.42
C GLY A 47 10.64 9.59 -14.76
N GLY A 48 11.85 9.51 -15.35
CA GLY A 48 12.99 8.74 -14.86
C GLY A 48 12.81 7.23 -14.84
N GLU A 49 13.89 6.48 -15.04
CA GLU A 49 13.89 5.04 -14.78
C GLU A 49 14.06 4.81 -13.27
N ALA A 50 13.45 3.74 -12.75
CA ALA A 50 13.69 3.32 -11.37
C ALA A 50 15.13 2.81 -11.24
N THR A 51 15.93 3.46 -10.40
CA THR A 51 17.37 3.17 -10.24
C THR A 51 17.67 2.30 -9.05
N GLU A 52 16.88 2.41 -7.98
CA GLU A 52 17.16 1.74 -6.71
C GLU A 52 15.86 1.29 -6.04
N TYR A 53 15.85 0.03 -5.61
CA TYR A 53 14.91 -0.46 -4.60
C TYR A 53 15.41 -0.03 -3.22
N VAL A 54 14.73 0.94 -2.61
CA VAL A 54 15.13 1.51 -1.31
C VAL A 54 14.75 0.57 -0.17
N GLY A 55 13.60 -0.09 -0.28
CA GLY A 55 13.08 -0.95 0.77
C GLY A 55 11.57 -1.15 0.70
N PHE A 56 11.03 -1.82 1.71
CA PHE A 56 9.59 -2.05 1.85
C PHE A 56 9.07 -1.60 3.21
N LEU A 57 7.79 -1.26 3.25
CA LEU A 57 7.05 -0.90 4.45
C LEU A 57 5.95 -1.94 4.66
N LYS A 58 5.98 -2.65 5.79
CA LYS A 58 4.97 -3.66 6.14
C LYS A 58 4.16 -3.17 7.33
N GLY A 59 2.87 -2.92 7.13
CA GLY A 59 1.89 -2.72 8.18
C GLY A 59 0.99 -3.94 8.36
N SER A 60 -0.01 -3.80 9.24
CA SER A 60 -0.97 -4.89 9.51
C SER A 60 -1.78 -5.27 8.26
N PHE A 61 -2.25 -4.27 7.52
CA PHE A 61 -3.16 -4.44 6.37
C PHE A 61 -2.53 -4.13 5.01
N ASN A 62 -1.33 -3.55 4.97
CA ASN A 62 -0.73 -3.08 3.72
C ASN A 62 0.76 -3.42 3.66
N LEU A 63 1.24 -3.68 2.44
CA LEU A 63 2.66 -3.78 2.11
C LEU A 63 2.97 -2.73 1.04
N SER A 64 4.11 -2.07 1.16
CA SER A 64 4.52 -1.07 0.19
C SER A 64 5.99 -1.24 -0.22
N PHE A 65 6.33 -0.92 -1.45
CA PHE A 65 7.70 -0.90 -1.98
C PHE A 65 8.08 0.53 -2.34
N ARG A 66 9.27 0.97 -1.94
CA ARG A 66 9.81 2.30 -2.22
C ARG A 66 10.93 2.23 -3.25
N PHE A 67 10.85 3.10 -4.26
CA PHE A 67 11.83 3.19 -5.33
C PHE A 67 12.36 4.62 -5.47
N LYS A 68 13.65 4.75 -5.79
CA LYS A 68 14.29 5.98 -6.28
C LYS A 68 14.42 5.95 -7.78
N PHE A 69 14.61 7.12 -8.38
CA PHE A 69 14.63 7.31 -9.82
C PHE A 69 15.81 8.16 -10.29
N SER A 70 16.16 7.99 -11.56
CA SER A 70 17.36 8.59 -12.17
C SER A 70 17.28 10.10 -12.40
N ASP A 71 16.07 10.66 -12.43
CA ASP A 71 15.85 12.08 -12.75
C ASP A 71 16.03 13.02 -11.54
N GLY A 72 16.43 12.48 -10.37
CA GLY A 72 16.56 13.24 -9.13
C GLY A 72 15.22 13.72 -8.55
N GLY A 73 14.10 13.30 -9.15
CA GLY A 73 12.76 13.55 -8.64
C GLY A 73 12.46 12.75 -7.36
N PRO A 74 11.33 13.03 -6.70
CA PRO A 74 10.97 12.38 -5.46
C PRO A 74 10.77 10.88 -5.62
N ASP A 75 11.09 10.12 -4.57
CA ASP A 75 10.79 8.70 -4.49
C ASP A 75 9.30 8.43 -4.67
N ALA A 76 8.97 7.22 -5.10
CA ALA A 76 7.60 6.77 -5.23
C ALA A 76 7.42 5.46 -4.47
N ILE A 77 6.23 5.32 -3.88
CA ILE A 77 5.79 4.12 -3.18
C ILE A 77 4.64 3.52 -3.96
N ILE A 78 4.71 2.22 -4.21
CA ILE A 78 3.55 1.41 -4.54
C ILE A 78 3.08 0.67 -3.30
N ARG A 79 1.79 0.74 -3.01
CA ARG A 79 1.16 0.13 -1.82
C ARG A 79 0.05 -0.82 -2.25
N PHE A 80 0.01 -1.95 -1.56
CA PHE A 80 -0.95 -3.02 -1.79
C PHE A 80 -1.69 -3.37 -0.49
N PRO A 81 -3.01 -3.59 -0.53
CA PRO A 81 -3.70 -4.27 0.56
C PRO A 81 -3.19 -5.72 0.63
N LYS A 82 -2.96 -6.22 1.85
CA LYS A 82 -2.53 -7.59 2.08
C LYS A 82 -3.73 -8.55 1.91
N PRO A 83 -3.65 -9.52 0.98
CA PRO A 83 -4.62 -10.62 0.92
C PRO A 83 -4.66 -11.41 2.23
N GLY A 84 -5.77 -12.07 2.52
CA GLY A 84 -6.03 -12.78 3.78
C GLY A 84 -6.24 -11.89 5.01
N HIS A 85 -5.72 -10.66 5.03
CA HIS A 85 -5.96 -9.67 6.09
C HIS A 85 -6.98 -8.59 5.70
N THR A 86 -7.30 -8.50 4.41
CA THR A 86 -8.38 -7.66 3.88
C THR A 86 -9.28 -8.57 3.09
N ALA A 87 -10.59 -8.55 3.38
CA ALA A 87 -11.55 -9.34 2.62
C ALA A 87 -11.43 -9.03 1.12
N THR A 88 -11.27 -10.06 0.29
CA THR A 88 -11.00 -9.91 -1.15
C THR A 88 -12.05 -9.08 -1.88
N ALA A 89 -13.32 -9.22 -1.48
CA ALA A 89 -14.42 -8.44 -2.03
C ALA A 89 -14.33 -6.92 -1.72
N LEU A 90 -13.59 -6.54 -0.67
CA LEU A 90 -13.48 -5.16 -0.18
C LEU A 90 -12.13 -4.51 -0.50
N MET A 91 -11.17 -5.22 -1.09
CA MET A 91 -9.85 -4.64 -1.38
C MET A 91 -9.93 -3.41 -2.29
N ASP A 92 -10.79 -3.46 -3.30
CA ASP A 92 -10.96 -2.37 -4.26
C ASP A 92 -11.62 -1.16 -3.61
N GLU A 93 -12.68 -1.41 -2.83
CA GLU A 93 -13.38 -0.38 -2.08
C GLU A 93 -12.46 0.27 -1.05
N LYS A 94 -11.63 -0.53 -0.34
CA LYS A 94 -10.64 -0.04 0.61
C LYS A 94 -9.68 0.94 -0.05
N VAL A 95 -9.10 0.59 -1.19
CA VAL A 95 -8.15 1.46 -1.89
C VAL A 95 -8.85 2.70 -2.45
N ALA A 96 -10.04 2.55 -3.04
CA ALA A 96 -10.83 3.67 -3.53
C ALA A 96 -11.19 4.66 -2.40
N ASN A 97 -11.54 4.16 -1.21
CA ASN A 97 -11.85 4.98 -0.04
C ASN A 97 -10.60 5.69 0.49
N GLU A 98 -9.45 5.00 0.60
CA GLU A 98 -8.18 5.61 1.01
C GLU A 98 -7.77 6.76 0.08
N VAL A 99 -7.87 6.55 -1.24
CA VAL A 99 -7.57 7.58 -2.25
C VAL A 99 -8.54 8.76 -2.17
N GLN A 100 -9.84 8.50 -2.04
CA GLN A 100 -10.84 9.57 -1.92
C GLN A 100 -10.63 10.42 -0.67
N VAL A 101 -10.37 9.78 0.47
CA VAL A 101 -10.11 10.48 1.73
C VAL A 101 -8.83 11.31 1.65
N MET A 102 -7.75 10.76 1.09
CA MET A 102 -6.51 11.52 0.88
C MET A 102 -6.74 12.72 -0.05
N ASN A 103 -7.44 12.54 -1.17
CA ASN A 103 -7.78 13.64 -2.07
C ASN A 103 -8.68 14.70 -1.42
N TYR A 104 -9.58 14.30 -0.52
CA TYR A 104 -10.40 15.22 0.24
C TYR A 104 -9.55 16.03 1.25
N LEU A 105 -8.71 15.35 2.03
CA LEU A 105 -7.87 15.97 3.05
C LEU A 105 -6.86 16.96 2.44
N SER A 106 -6.25 16.65 1.30
CA SER A 106 -5.31 17.57 0.62
C SER A 106 -5.97 18.87 0.17
N ARG A 107 -7.27 18.83 -0.14
CA ARG A 107 -8.04 20.00 -0.58
C ARG A 107 -8.65 20.80 0.56
N LYS A 108 -8.83 20.17 1.72
CA LYS A 108 -9.60 20.74 2.84
C LYS A 108 -8.77 21.08 4.05
N THR A 109 -7.52 20.66 4.09
CA THR A 109 -6.61 20.90 5.22
C THR A 109 -5.26 21.37 4.73
N THR A 110 -4.51 22.04 5.60
CA THR A 110 -3.10 22.40 5.37
C THR A 110 -2.14 21.31 5.86
N ILE A 111 -2.67 20.20 6.38
CA ILE A 111 -1.87 19.08 6.88
C ILE A 111 -1.15 18.46 5.68
N PRO A 112 0.18 18.33 5.70
CA PRO A 112 0.90 17.66 4.66
C PRO A 112 0.51 16.18 4.65
N ILE A 113 -0.07 15.73 3.56
CA ILE A 113 -0.41 14.32 3.34
C ILE A 113 0.24 13.83 2.06
N PRO A 114 0.60 12.54 1.96
CA PRO A 114 1.18 12.01 0.74
C PRO A 114 0.29 12.23 -0.48
N ARG A 115 0.88 12.56 -1.64
CA ARG A 115 0.13 12.78 -2.88
C ARG A 115 -0.08 11.45 -3.60
N ILE A 116 -1.33 11.17 -4.00
CA ILE A 116 -1.63 10.03 -4.86
C ILE A 116 -1.21 10.37 -6.29
N LEU A 117 -0.33 9.55 -6.88
CA LEU A 117 0.13 9.68 -8.27
C LEU A 117 -0.81 8.94 -9.23
N ASP A 118 -1.17 7.72 -8.84
CA ASP A 118 -2.04 6.82 -9.60
C ASP A 118 -2.65 5.78 -8.64
N TRP A 119 -3.73 5.13 -9.02
CA TRP A 119 -4.27 3.97 -8.32
C TRP A 119 -5.14 3.17 -9.28
N GLY A 120 -5.25 1.87 -9.04
CA GLY A 120 -6.05 1.05 -9.93
C GLY A 120 -5.95 -0.43 -9.66
N ARG A 121 -6.48 -1.20 -10.62
CA ARG A 121 -6.40 -2.66 -10.63
C ARG A 121 -5.21 -3.11 -11.46
N THR A 122 -4.54 -4.16 -11.02
CA THR A 122 -3.41 -4.82 -11.71
C THR A 122 -3.86 -6.01 -12.55
N ALA A 123 -5.15 -6.10 -12.87
CA ALA A 123 -5.77 -7.25 -13.54
C ALA A 123 -5.06 -7.71 -14.84
N ASP A 124 -4.27 -6.83 -15.46
CA ASP A 124 -3.60 -7.06 -16.74
C ASP A 124 -2.06 -7.19 -16.64
N MET A 125 -1.48 -7.28 -15.44
CA MET A 125 -0.02 -7.39 -15.28
C MET A 125 0.38 -8.60 -14.45
N ALA A 126 1.59 -9.12 -14.66
CA ALA A 126 2.21 -10.18 -13.86
C ALA A 126 2.50 -9.78 -12.39
N ILE A 127 1.81 -8.75 -11.89
CA ILE A 127 1.92 -8.26 -10.52
C ILE A 127 0.97 -9.09 -9.65
N PRO A 128 1.44 -9.69 -8.54
CA PRO A 128 0.64 -10.65 -7.76
C PRO A 128 -0.51 -10.06 -6.94
N SER A 129 -0.84 -8.78 -7.12
CA SER A 129 -1.95 -8.10 -6.44
C SER A 129 -3.08 -7.84 -7.43
N ARG A 130 -4.32 -7.67 -6.94
CA ARG A 130 -5.44 -7.20 -7.75
C ARG A 130 -5.55 -5.68 -7.80
N THR A 131 -5.13 -4.98 -6.76
CA THR A 131 -5.33 -3.53 -6.59
C THR A 131 -4.14 -2.89 -5.90
N TYR A 132 -3.84 -1.65 -6.26
CA TYR A 132 -2.71 -0.88 -5.74
C TYR A 132 -3.03 0.62 -5.66
N CYS A 133 -2.25 1.34 -4.87
CA CYS A 133 -2.13 2.80 -4.96
C CYS A 133 -0.66 3.23 -5.06
N HIS A 134 -0.40 4.20 -5.94
CA HIS A 134 0.89 4.87 -6.10
C HIS A 134 0.87 6.18 -5.33
N VAL A 135 1.90 6.37 -4.52
CA VAL A 135 2.03 7.51 -3.62
C VAL A 135 3.39 8.14 -3.85
N ASP A 136 3.39 9.46 -4.01
CA ASP A 136 4.59 10.29 -4.06
C ASP A 136 5.17 10.45 -2.64
N CYS A 137 6.48 10.26 -2.48
CA CYS A 137 7.18 10.43 -1.20
C CYS A 137 7.64 11.86 -0.91
N THR A 138 7.28 12.86 -1.71
CA THR A 138 7.62 14.28 -1.46
C THR A 138 7.36 14.75 -0.02
N LEU A 139 6.39 14.15 0.68
CA LEU A 139 6.04 14.49 2.07
C LEU A 139 6.36 13.39 3.09
N CYS A 140 7.12 12.36 2.71
CA CYS A 140 7.56 11.29 3.62
C CYS A 140 9.01 11.45 4.10
N THR A 141 9.61 12.63 3.93
CA THR A 141 10.94 12.93 4.47
C THR A 141 10.83 13.29 5.96
N PRO A 142 11.86 13.02 6.78
CA PRO A 142 11.83 13.39 8.21
C PRO A 142 11.58 14.88 8.46
N GLN A 143 11.81 15.74 7.47
CA GLN A 143 11.64 17.19 7.55
C GLN A 143 10.17 17.64 7.44
N SER A 144 9.28 16.87 6.83
CA SER A 144 7.85 17.21 6.69
C SER A 144 7.00 16.86 7.94
N LEU A 145 7.62 16.27 8.97
CA LEU A 145 6.98 15.91 10.24
C LEU A 145 7.20 16.94 11.37
N GLN A 146 7.81 18.09 11.07
CA GLN A 146 7.88 19.20 12.03
C GLN A 146 6.60 20.05 11.91
N LEU A 147 5.64 19.74 12.77
CA LEU A 147 4.62 20.69 13.22
C LEU A 147 5.18 21.55 14.35
#